data_AF-A0A951TNG2-F1
#
_entry.id   AF-A0A951TNG2-F1
#
_cell.length_a   1.000
_cell.length_b   1.000
_cell.length_c   1.000
_cell.angle_alpha   90.00
_cell.angle_beta   90.00
_cell.angle_gamma   90.00
#
_symmetry.space_group_name_H-M   'P 1'
#
loop_
_entity.id
_entity.type
_entity.pdbx_description
1 polymer ?
#
loop_
_entity_poly.entity_id
_entity_poly.type
_entity_poly.pdbx_seq_one_letter_code
_entity_poly.pdbx_strand_id
1 'polypeptide(L)' 'MSVLVVGVSHKSAPVSLLERVTLGVGAADSLLAELRSAGPVGEAVVLSTCNRVEVYADTEG' A
#
# COMPACT_ATOMS: atom_id res chain seq x y z
N MET A 1 10.97 15.21 5.58
CA MET A 1 10.90 14.05 4.69
C MET A 1 10.76 12.82 5.55
N SER A 2 9.52 12.31 5.65
CA SER A 2 9.17 11.15 6.46
C SER A 2 8.52 10.12 5.57
N VAL A 3 9.00 8.88 5.68
CA VAL A 3 8.39 7.74 5.00
C VAL A 3 7.30 7.17 5.90
N LEU A 4 6.06 7.23 5.43
CA LEU A 4 4.92 6.58 6.03
C LEU A 4 4.76 5.18 5.43
N VAL A 5 4.46 4.20 6.29
CA VAL A 5 4.05 2.86 5.88
C VAL A 5 2.66 2.58 6.42
N VAL A 6 1.77 2.19 5.52
CA VAL A 6 0.43 1.68 5.86
C VAL A 6 0.25 0.33 5.20
N GLY A 7 -0.16 -0.67 5.96
CA GLY A 7 -0.46 -1.98 5.39
C GLY A 7 -0.68 -3.07 6.41
N VAL A 8 -0.77 -4.29 5.89
CA VAL A 8 -1.07 -5.51 6.63
C VAL A 8 -0.12 -6.61 6.20
N SER A 9 0.28 -7.46 7.15
CA SER A 9 1.18 -8.59 6.91
C SER A 9 0.73 -9.83 7.68
N HIS A 10 1.29 -10.98 7.35
CA HIS A 10 1.01 -12.24 8.07
C HIS A 10 1.36 -12.19 9.57
N LYS A 11 2.18 -11.22 9.98
CA LYS A 11 2.54 -11.01 11.40
C LYS A 11 1.49 -10.21 12.15
N SER A 12 0.75 -9.34 11.46
CA SER A 12 -0.23 -8.43 12.06
C SER A 12 -1.68 -8.83 11.81
N ALA A 13 -1.94 -9.75 10.88
CA ALA A 13 -3.28 -10.17 10.50
C ALA A 13 -3.34 -11.64 10.07
N PRO A 14 -4.50 -12.31 10.25
CA PRO A 14 -4.71 -13.65 9.72
C PRO A 14 -4.69 -13.66 8.19
N VAL A 15 -4.34 -14.81 7.60
CA VAL A 15 -4.28 -15.01 6.15
C VAL A 15 -5.60 -14.67 5.45
N SER A 16 -6.74 -14.97 6.08
CA SER A 16 -8.06 -14.63 5.52
C SER A 16 -8.29 -13.12 5.36
N LEU A 17 -7.59 -12.27 6.12
CA LEU A 17 -7.60 -10.83 5.87
C LEU A 17 -6.68 -10.46 4.70
N LEU A 18 -5.49 -11.08 4.63
CA LEU A 18 -4.54 -10.86 3.53
C LEU A 18 -5.15 -11.21 2.17
N GLU A 19 -5.86 -12.33 2.07
CA GLU A 19 -6.56 -12.75 0.84
C GLU A 19 -7.59 -11.70 0.40
N ARG A 20 -8.25 -11.03 1.36
CA ARG A 20 -9.27 -10.00 1.07
C ARG A 20 -8.68 -8.65 0.65
N VAL A 21 -7.44 -8.36 1.04
CA VAL A 21 -6.76 -7.10 0.70
C VAL A 21 -5.73 -7.27 -0.42
N THR A 22 -5.53 -8.49 -0.91
CA THR A 22 -4.62 -8.76 -2.02
C THR A 22 -5.08 -8.02 -3.26
N LEU A 23 -4.15 -7.30 -3.88
CA LEU A 23 -4.43 -6.50 -5.06
C LEU A 23 -4.51 -7.39 -6.30
N GLY A 24 -5.62 -7.24 -7.03
CA GLY A 24 -5.78 -7.86 -8.36
C GLY A 24 -4.93 -7.16 -9.42
N VAL A 25 -4.96 -7.72 -10.64
CA VAL A 25 -4.23 -7.16 -11.79
C VAL A 25 -4.66 -5.71 -12.03
N GLY A 26 -3.70 -4.78 -12.10
CA GLY A 26 -3.93 -3.35 -12.33
C GLY A 26 -4.39 -2.55 -11.09
N ALA A 27 -4.78 -3.19 -10.00
CA ALA A 27 -5.26 -2.49 -8.80
C ALA A 27 -4.15 -1.68 -8.11
N ALA A 28 -2.90 -2.13 -8.20
CA ALA A 28 -1.75 -1.38 -7.68
C ALA A 28 -1.54 -0.06 -8.44
N ASP A 29 -1.71 -0.06 -9.77
CA ASP A 29 -1.56 1.14 -10.59
C ASP A 29 -2.70 2.14 -10.32
N SER A 30 -3.93 1.64 -10.18
CA SER A 30 -5.08 2.48 -9.78
C SER A 30 -4.86 3.11 -8.40
N LEU A 31 -4.40 2.34 -7.42
CA LEU A 31 -4.10 2.84 -6.08
C LEU A 31 -2.99 3.90 -6.10
N LEU A 32 -1.93 3.68 -6.87
CA LEU A 32 -0.85 4.67 -7.02
C LEU A 32 -1.33 5.96 -7.69
N ALA A 33 -2.21 5.86 -8.70
CA ALA A 33 -2.80 7.03 -9.34
C ALA A 33 -3.67 7.83 -8.37
N GLU A 34 -4.50 7.15 -7.57
CA GLU A 34 -5.32 7.78 -6.53
C GLU A 34 -4.46 8.49 -5.47
N LEU A 35 -3.43 7.82 -4.95
CA LEU A 35 -2.53 8.39 -3.94
C LEU A 35 -1.82 9.66 -4.43
N ARG A 36 -1.35 9.66 -5.69
CA ARG A 36 -0.74 10.84 -6.33
C ARG A 36 -1.74 11.98 -6.50
N SER A 37 -3.01 11.67 -6.75
CA SER A 37 -4.06 12.69 -6.91
C SER A 37 -4.50 13.32 -5.58
N ALA A 38 -4.25 12.66 -4.44
CA ALA A 38 -4.73 13.09 -3.12
C ALA A 38 -3.95 14.28 -2.54
N GLY A 39 -2.72 14.55 -3.00
CA GLY A 39 -1.94 15.76 -2.66
C GLY A 39 -0.76 15.60 -1.69
N PRO A 40 -0.85 14.92 -0.53
CA PRO A 40 0.23 14.89 0.46
C PRO A 40 1.30 13.82 0.18
N VAL A 41 1.13 13.03 -0.88
CA VAL A 41 2.04 11.93 -1.25
C VAL A 41 2.81 12.33 -2.50
N GLY A 42 4.11 12.57 -2.35
CA GLY A 42 5.00 12.87 -3.48
C GLY A 42 5.36 11.63 -4.27
N GLU A 43 5.90 10.63 -3.57
CA GLU A 43 6.28 9.34 -4.13
C GLU A 43 5.63 8.21 -3.33
N ALA A 44 5.24 7.12 -4.02
CA ALA A 44 4.69 5.94 -3.37
C ALA A 44 5.07 4.65 -4.09
N VAL A 45 5.18 3.58 -3.30
CA VAL A 45 5.41 2.21 -3.76
C VAL A 45 4.39 1.29 -3.11
N VAL A 46 3.76 0.44 -3.91
CA VAL A 46 2.85 -0.61 -3.44
C VAL A 46 3.58 -1.95 -3.47
N LEU A 47 3.66 -2.62 -2.32
CA LEU A 47 4.20 -3.97 -2.17
C LEU A 47 3.07 -4.94 -1.88
N SER A 48 2.66 -5.71 -2.89
CA SER A 48 1.64 -6.76 -2.77
C SER A 48 2.26 -8.11 -3.05
N THR A 49 2.26 -8.98 -2.03
CA THR A 49 2.76 -10.36 -2.10
C THR A 49 1.78 -11.27 -1.35
N CYS A 50 2.04 -12.59 -1.33
CA CYS A 50 1.26 -13.51 -0.50
C CYS A 50 1.36 -13.25 1.02
N ASN A 51 2.39 -12.53 1.48
CA ASN A 51 2.68 -12.38 2.90
C ASN A 51 2.37 -10.98 3.46
N ARG A 52 2.09 -10.00 2.57
CA ARG A 52 1.87 -8.60 2.92
C ARG A 52 1.27 -7.81 1.77
N VAL A 53 0.51 -6.78 2.13
CA VAL A 53 0.06 -5.70 1.26
C VAL A 53 0.37 -4.39 1.98
N GLU A 54 1.31 -3.62 1.44
CA GLU A 54 1.83 -2.40 2.07
C GLU A 54 1.98 -1.28 1.04
N VAL A 55 1.71 -0.05 1.49
CA VAL A 55 1.97 1.19 0.78
C VAL A 55 3.05 1.94 1.55
N TYR A 56 4.14 2.23 0.85
CA TYR A 56 5.22 3.09 1.31
C TYR A 56 5.04 4.43 0.61
N ALA A 57 5.00 5.52 1.37
CA ALA A 57 4.80 6.85 0.83
C ALA A 57 5.79 7.84 1.44
N ASP A 58 6.40 8.67 0.59
CA ASP A 58 7.04 9.88 1.05
C ASP A 58 5.98 10.97 1.24
N THR A 59 6.03 11.60 2.42
CA THR A 59 5.08 12.62 2.84
C THR A 59 5.83 13.86 3.27
N GLU A 60 5.38 15.02 2.82
CA GLU A 60 5.76 16.29 3.40
C GLU A 60 5.02 16.42 4.74
N GLY A 61 5.79 16.54 5.83
CA GLY A 61 5.26 16.64 7.19
C GLY A 61 4.68 18.01 7.50
#